data_AF-A0A916FZN5-F1
#
_entry.id   AF-A0A916FZN5-F1
#
_cell.length_a   1.000
_cell.length_b   1.000
_cell.length_c   1.000
_cell.angle_alpha   90.00
_cell.angle_beta   90.00
_cell.angle_gamma   90.00
#
_symmetry.space_group_name_H-M   'P 1'
#
loop_
_entity.id
_entity.type
_entity.pdbx_description
1 polymer ?
#
loop_
_entity_poly.entity_id
_entity_poly.type
_entity_poly.pdbx_seq_one_letter_code
_entity_poly.pdbx_strand_id
1 'polypeptide(L)'
;MATTSKNPPLTNPAGRLWNLVNGAREFQNKPVQEGIAGMFGVSPKDHAGILRSSLNFVQLVAEVERLVKCVPDIDPEKHLAWTGRVRDGFQHLSLNGHQFSNVLQTFDGSAMALLSICSDHLERFAHEPIADQNGVRRLLDETLALISAVANSGIDAFLREYLLRHLQIVADALFDFRTKGFEALWNGLSTCNGHEAAAKVRVGFDPEAVQKSEFWPRVVKVVAGLVVLVDGAQRIDYVLEKGQTIHALLTDSHLLAGVVDENSLAPDAAEGESNGAP
;
A
#
# COMPACT_ATOMS: atom_id res chain seq x y z
N MET A 1 -3.21 -14.91 -26.65
CA MET A 1 -3.72 -14.98 -25.26
C MET A 1 -4.07 -13.57 -24.84
N ALA A 2 -5.36 -13.30 -24.65
CA ALA A 2 -5.83 -12.00 -24.20
C ALA A 2 -5.47 -11.82 -22.72
N THR A 3 -4.55 -10.90 -22.42
CA THR A 3 -4.38 -10.41 -21.06
C THR A 3 -5.59 -9.52 -20.76
N THR A 4 -6.59 -10.09 -20.09
CA THR A 4 -7.53 -9.27 -19.32
C THR A 4 -6.69 -8.38 -18.42
N SER A 5 -6.63 -7.09 -18.75
CA SER A 5 -5.91 -6.06 -18.00
C SER A 5 -6.49 -5.97 -16.60
N LYS A 6 -6.06 -6.86 -15.71
CA LYS A 6 -6.33 -6.83 -14.29
C LYS A 6 -5.61 -5.58 -13.77
N ASN A 7 -6.33 -4.72 -13.04
CA ASN A 7 -5.72 -3.52 -12.46
C ASN A 7 -4.44 -3.92 -11.70
N PRO A 8 -3.32 -3.19 -11.87
CA PRO A 8 -2.10 -3.45 -11.14
C PRO A 8 -2.33 -3.50 -9.62
N PRO A 9 -1.60 -4.34 -8.88
CA PRO A 9 -1.80 -4.48 -7.44
C PRO A 9 -1.30 -3.24 -6.68
N LEU A 10 -1.76 -3.05 -5.43
CA LEU A 10 -1.36 -1.90 -4.58
C LEU A 10 -0.07 -2.13 -3.79
N THR A 11 0.53 -3.31 -3.97
CA THR A 11 1.73 -3.86 -3.34
C THR A 11 3.04 -3.24 -3.83
N ASN A 12 2.98 -2.30 -4.78
CA ASN A 12 4.18 -1.60 -5.23
C ASN A 12 3.84 -0.16 -5.67
N PRO A 13 4.82 0.77 -5.69
CA PRO A 13 4.56 2.17 -6.00
C PRO A 13 3.97 2.40 -7.40
N ALA A 14 4.37 1.62 -8.40
CA ALA A 14 3.86 1.79 -9.76
C ALA A 14 2.38 1.41 -9.86
N GLY A 15 1.98 0.34 -9.18
CA GLY A 15 0.60 -0.07 -9.11
C GLY A 15 -0.26 0.92 -8.32
N ARG A 16 0.25 1.48 -7.21
CA ARG A 16 -0.41 2.58 -6.50
C ARG A 16 -0.62 3.80 -7.40
N LEU A 17 0.42 4.22 -8.12
CA LEU A 17 0.34 5.36 -9.04
C LEU A 17 -0.69 5.10 -10.15
N TRP A 18 -0.69 3.91 -10.73
CA TRP A 18 -1.63 3.52 -11.77
C TRP A 18 -3.08 3.60 -11.27
N ASN A 19 -3.37 3.02 -10.11
CA ASN A 19 -4.71 3.02 -9.53
C ASN A 19 -5.16 4.44 -9.17
N LEU A 20 -4.23 5.26 -8.66
CA LEU A 20 -4.52 6.63 -8.29
C LEU A 20 -4.85 7.50 -9.52
N VAL A 21 -4.06 7.41 -10.58
CA VAL A 21 -4.34 8.09 -11.86
C VAL A 21 -5.64 7.59 -12.50
N ASN A 22 -5.88 6.28 -12.48
CA ASN A 22 -7.08 5.70 -13.07
C ASN A 22 -8.35 6.14 -12.32
N GLY A 23 -8.33 6.12 -10.98
CA GLY A 23 -9.44 6.64 -10.16
C GLY A 23 -9.63 8.15 -10.32
N ALA A 24 -8.56 8.90 -10.52
CA ALA A 24 -8.60 10.35 -10.71
C ALA A 24 -9.35 10.78 -11.98
N ARG A 25 -9.54 9.88 -12.96
CA ARG A 25 -10.31 10.16 -14.19
C ARG A 25 -11.77 10.54 -13.91
N GLU A 26 -12.34 10.12 -12.78
CA GLU A 26 -13.67 10.57 -12.34
C GLU A 26 -13.76 12.10 -12.17
N PHE A 27 -12.65 12.73 -11.79
CA PHE A 27 -12.58 14.17 -11.53
C PHE A 27 -12.00 14.97 -12.70
N GLN A 28 -11.81 14.36 -13.88
CA GLN A 28 -11.11 15.00 -15.00
C GLN A 28 -11.70 16.35 -15.44
N ASN A 29 -13.02 16.52 -15.33
CA ASN A 29 -13.73 17.73 -15.73
C ASN A 29 -13.77 18.81 -14.63
N LYS A 30 -13.06 18.60 -13.52
CA LYS A 30 -13.00 19.53 -12.40
C LYS A 30 -11.80 20.48 -12.54
N PRO A 31 -11.85 21.66 -11.90
CA PRO A 31 -10.64 22.46 -11.68
C PRO A 31 -9.54 21.62 -11.01
N VAL A 32 -8.26 21.87 -11.32
CA VAL A 32 -7.12 21.12 -10.77
C VAL A 32 -7.20 20.96 -9.25
N GLN A 33 -7.51 22.04 -8.52
CA GLN A 33 -7.66 22.01 -7.06
C GLN A 33 -8.72 21.00 -6.59
N GLU A 34 -9.91 21.03 -7.20
CA GLU A 34 -10.99 20.10 -6.89
C GLU A 34 -10.67 18.67 -7.34
N GLY A 35 -9.96 18.53 -8.47
CA GLY A 35 -9.54 17.24 -9.00
C GLY A 35 -8.53 16.53 -8.10
N ILE A 36 -7.51 17.25 -7.64
CA ILE A 36 -6.53 16.75 -6.66
C ILE A 36 -7.23 16.45 -5.33
N ALA A 37 -8.13 17.34 -4.89
CA ALA A 37 -8.89 17.14 -3.66
C ALA A 37 -9.72 15.85 -3.71
N GLY A 38 -10.49 15.65 -4.79
CA GLY A 38 -11.26 14.44 -5.03
C GLY A 38 -10.37 13.20 -5.17
N MET A 39 -9.27 13.32 -5.92
CA MET A 39 -8.30 12.25 -6.10
C MET A 39 -7.79 11.75 -4.75
N PHE A 40 -7.43 12.61 -3.81
CA PHE A 40 -6.88 12.21 -2.51
C PHE A 40 -7.92 12.09 -1.37
N GLY A 41 -9.17 12.48 -1.61
CA GLY A 41 -10.21 12.48 -0.58
C GLY A 41 -10.03 13.58 0.46
N VAL A 42 -9.36 14.69 0.11
CA VAL A 42 -9.23 15.87 0.98
C VAL A 42 -10.30 16.89 0.65
N SER A 43 -10.59 17.79 1.60
CA SER A 43 -11.52 18.89 1.37
C SER A 43 -10.95 19.85 0.31
N PRO A 44 -11.74 20.31 -0.68
CA PRO A 44 -11.30 21.34 -1.62
C PRO A 44 -10.87 22.66 -0.96
N LYS A 45 -11.32 22.90 0.29
CA LYS A 45 -10.96 24.09 1.09
C LYS A 45 -9.66 23.90 1.88
N ASP A 46 -9.17 22.67 1.98
CA ASP A 46 -7.93 22.35 2.69
C ASP A 46 -6.72 22.50 1.76
N HIS A 47 -6.28 23.75 1.59
CA HIS A 47 -5.15 24.09 0.72
C HIS A 47 -3.85 23.38 1.13
N ALA A 48 -3.64 23.19 2.43
CA ALA A 48 -2.45 22.49 2.94
C ALA A 48 -2.49 21.01 2.59
N GLY A 49 -3.65 20.36 2.78
CA GLY A 49 -3.88 18.97 2.38
C GLY A 49 -3.71 18.76 0.88
N ILE A 50 -4.21 19.69 0.06
CA ILE A 50 -4.06 19.64 -1.41
C ILE A 50 -2.58 19.78 -1.82
N LEU A 51 -1.85 20.71 -1.21
CA LEU A 51 -0.43 20.88 -1.50
C LEU A 51 0.39 19.65 -1.09
N ARG A 52 0.16 19.10 0.10
CA ARG A 52 0.78 17.85 0.57
C ARG A 52 0.47 16.70 -0.38
N SER A 53 -0.79 16.57 -0.78
CA SER A 53 -1.24 15.55 -1.75
C SER A 53 -0.51 15.66 -3.08
N SER A 54 -0.34 16.89 -3.57
CA SER A 54 0.36 17.17 -4.83
C SER A 54 1.84 16.78 -4.73
N LEU A 55 2.48 17.11 -3.62
CA LEU A 55 3.87 16.73 -3.35
C LEU A 55 4.02 15.21 -3.24
N ASN A 56 3.13 14.54 -2.49
CA ASN A 56 3.11 13.08 -2.35
C ASN A 56 2.93 12.39 -3.71
N PHE A 57 2.11 12.95 -4.61
CA PHE A 57 1.97 12.44 -5.97
C PHE A 57 3.29 12.50 -6.75
N VAL A 58 3.98 13.64 -6.72
CA VAL A 58 5.27 13.81 -7.41
C VAL A 58 6.34 12.89 -6.80
N GLN A 59 6.35 12.73 -5.48
CA GLN A 59 7.23 11.79 -4.79
C GLN A 59 6.98 10.35 -5.22
N LEU A 60 5.72 9.95 -5.40
CA LEU A 60 5.36 8.62 -5.88
C LEU A 60 5.91 8.35 -7.29
N VAL A 61 5.84 9.34 -8.20
CA VAL A 61 6.46 9.22 -9.53
C VAL A 61 7.97 9.02 -9.41
N ALA A 62 8.64 9.81 -8.58
CA ALA A 62 10.09 9.69 -8.36
C ALA A 62 10.49 8.36 -7.69
N GLU A 63 9.63 7.82 -6.82
CA GLU A 63 9.83 6.53 -6.19
C GLU A 63 9.76 5.38 -7.20
N VAL A 64 8.78 5.41 -8.10
CA VAL A 64 8.69 4.46 -9.23
C VAL A 64 9.96 4.50 -10.07
N GLU A 65 10.42 5.70 -10.47
CA GLU A 65 11.67 5.85 -11.22
C GLU A 65 12.86 5.24 -10.49
N ARG A 66 12.99 5.52 -9.18
CA ARG A 66 14.10 5.04 -8.37
C ARG A 66 14.11 3.51 -8.30
N LEU A 67 12.97 2.89 -8.04
CA LEU A 67 12.89 1.43 -7.91
C LEU A 67 13.07 0.71 -9.24
N VAL A 68 12.47 1.21 -10.34
CA VAL A 68 12.61 0.60 -11.67
C VAL A 68 14.07 0.63 -12.13
N LYS A 69 14.82 1.68 -11.82
CA LYS A 69 16.27 1.75 -12.10
C LYS A 69 17.10 0.71 -11.34
N CYS A 70 16.57 0.16 -10.25
CA CYS A 70 17.24 -0.88 -9.46
C CYS A 70 16.86 -2.31 -9.90
N VAL A 71 15.87 -2.49 -10.78
CA VAL A 71 15.46 -3.81 -11.26
C VAL A 71 16.54 -4.36 -12.20
N PRO A 72 17.05 -5.59 -11.98
CA PRO A 72 18.02 -6.20 -12.87
C PRO A 72 17.41 -6.61 -14.21
N ASP A 73 18.25 -6.72 -15.24
CA ASP A 73 17.91 -7.28 -16.57
C ASP A 73 16.77 -6.57 -17.32
N ILE A 74 16.48 -5.31 -16.99
CA ILE A 74 15.59 -4.45 -17.76
C ILE A 74 16.32 -3.19 -18.23
N ASP A 75 15.85 -2.60 -19.32
CA ASP A 75 16.29 -1.30 -19.82
C ASP A 75 15.44 -0.20 -19.17
N PRO A 76 15.93 0.54 -18.15
CA PRO A 76 15.11 1.49 -17.41
C PRO A 76 14.68 2.68 -18.25
N GLU A 77 15.47 3.08 -19.26
CA GLU A 77 15.17 4.25 -20.10
C GLU A 77 13.91 4.01 -20.93
N LYS A 78 13.76 2.80 -21.49
CA LYS A 78 12.55 2.43 -22.25
C LYS A 78 11.31 2.37 -21.36
N HIS A 79 11.43 1.81 -20.16
CA HIS A 79 10.30 1.63 -19.25
C HIS A 79 9.88 2.93 -18.55
N LEU A 80 10.81 3.89 -18.39
CA LEU A 80 10.58 5.19 -17.77
C LEU A 80 10.40 6.33 -18.79
N ALA A 81 10.27 6.03 -20.09
CA ALA A 81 10.11 7.04 -21.14
C ALA A 81 8.90 7.98 -20.93
N TRP A 82 7.91 7.56 -20.13
CA TRP A 82 6.73 8.36 -19.79
C TRP A 82 7.00 9.44 -18.73
N THR A 83 8.03 9.30 -17.90
CA THR A 83 8.16 10.11 -16.68
C THR A 83 8.58 11.55 -16.95
N GLY A 84 9.35 11.79 -18.02
CA GLY A 84 9.73 13.15 -18.44
C GLY A 84 8.50 14.00 -18.74
N ARG A 85 7.55 13.46 -19.52
CA ARG A 85 6.30 14.16 -19.85
C ARG A 85 5.45 14.45 -18.62
N VAL A 86 5.36 13.49 -17.70
CA VAL A 86 4.64 13.67 -16.44
C VAL A 86 5.28 14.81 -15.63
N ARG A 87 6.61 14.79 -15.47
CA ARG A 87 7.34 15.83 -14.74
C ARG A 87 7.13 17.22 -15.34
N ASP A 88 7.23 17.36 -16.65
CA ASP A 88 7.01 18.63 -17.35
C ASP A 88 5.57 19.12 -17.15
N GLY A 89 4.59 18.22 -17.21
CA GLY A 89 3.20 18.56 -16.93
C GLY A 89 2.95 19.04 -15.50
N PHE A 90 3.67 18.50 -14.52
CA PHE A 90 3.61 18.98 -13.13
C PHE A 90 4.34 20.30 -12.89
N GLN A 91 5.44 20.58 -13.61
CA GLN A 91 6.15 21.85 -13.50
C GLN A 91 5.30 23.05 -13.91
N HIS A 92 4.39 22.85 -14.87
CA HIS A 92 3.48 23.88 -15.36
C HIS A 92 2.11 23.87 -14.67
N LEU A 93 1.95 23.05 -13.62
CA LEU A 93 0.70 22.93 -12.89
C LEU A 93 0.47 24.18 -12.00
N SER A 94 -0.37 25.10 -12.45
CA SER A 94 -1.02 26.05 -11.55
C SER A 94 -2.27 25.43 -10.93
N LEU A 95 -2.37 25.45 -9.60
CA LEU A 95 -3.56 25.00 -8.87
C LEU A 95 -4.81 25.84 -9.22
N ASN A 96 -4.59 27.07 -9.71
CA ASN A 96 -5.62 28.01 -10.10
C ASN A 96 -5.76 28.04 -11.63
N GLY A 97 -7.00 27.90 -12.12
CA GLY A 97 -7.38 28.21 -13.51
C GLY A 97 -7.21 27.09 -14.55
N HIS A 98 -6.55 25.98 -14.23
CA HIS A 98 -6.44 24.83 -15.14
C HIS A 98 -7.49 23.75 -14.84
N GLN A 99 -7.87 23.02 -15.89
CA GLN A 99 -8.66 21.80 -15.75
C GLN A 99 -7.77 20.62 -15.36
N PHE A 100 -8.29 19.74 -14.51
CA PHE A 100 -7.56 18.57 -14.03
C PHE A 100 -7.24 17.57 -15.15
N SER A 101 -8.05 17.55 -16.22
CA SER A 101 -7.80 16.80 -17.45
C SER A 101 -6.40 17.01 -18.02
N ASN A 102 -5.85 18.23 -17.92
CA ASN A 102 -4.51 18.55 -18.45
C ASN A 102 -3.41 17.76 -17.71
N VAL A 103 -3.59 17.50 -16.42
CA VAL A 103 -2.70 16.67 -15.62
C VAL A 103 -2.81 15.22 -16.06
N LEU A 104 -4.03 14.73 -16.19
CA LEU A 104 -4.31 13.33 -16.55
C LEU A 104 -3.89 12.99 -17.98
N GLN A 105 -3.86 13.97 -18.89
CA GLN A 105 -3.37 13.80 -20.26
C GLN A 105 -1.87 13.48 -20.33
N THR A 106 -1.09 13.83 -19.29
CA THR A 106 0.31 13.40 -19.20
C THR A 106 0.44 11.89 -19.01
N PHE A 107 -0.62 11.25 -18.49
CA PHE A 107 -0.79 9.80 -18.35
C PHE A 107 -1.74 9.26 -19.45
N ASP A 108 -1.27 9.31 -20.69
CA ASP A 108 -1.96 8.72 -21.83
C ASP A 108 -1.94 7.18 -21.81
N GLY A 109 -2.57 6.54 -22.81
CA GLY A 109 -2.64 5.08 -22.86
C GLY A 109 -1.26 4.40 -22.91
N SER A 110 -0.27 5.03 -23.55
CA SER A 110 1.10 4.50 -23.62
C SER A 110 1.79 4.60 -22.27
N ALA A 111 1.67 5.75 -21.59
CA ALA A 111 2.20 5.95 -20.25
C ALA A 111 1.57 4.98 -19.24
N MET A 112 0.25 4.79 -19.29
CA MET A 112 -0.45 3.84 -18.42
C MET A 112 -0.06 2.38 -18.68
N ALA A 113 0.22 2.01 -19.94
CA ALA A 113 0.72 0.68 -20.28
C ALA A 113 2.14 0.45 -19.76
N LEU A 114 3.06 1.40 -19.98
CA LEU A 114 4.43 1.33 -19.44
C LEU A 114 4.43 1.29 -17.92
N LEU A 115 3.57 2.09 -17.26
CA LEU A 115 3.42 2.08 -15.81
C LEU A 115 2.90 0.72 -15.29
N SER A 116 1.99 0.08 -16.02
CA SER A 116 1.53 -1.28 -15.71
C SER A 116 2.67 -2.29 -15.79
N ILE A 117 3.51 -2.20 -16.83
CA ILE A 117 4.69 -3.07 -16.99
C ILE A 117 5.70 -2.82 -15.85
N CYS A 118 5.95 -1.56 -15.49
CA CYS A 118 6.76 -1.22 -14.32
C CYS A 118 6.20 -1.87 -13.05
N SER A 119 4.88 -1.88 -12.87
CA SER A 119 4.24 -2.54 -11.73
C SER A 119 4.51 -4.04 -11.71
N ASP A 120 4.42 -4.73 -12.85
CA ASP A 120 4.72 -6.16 -12.94
C ASP A 120 6.19 -6.48 -12.60
N HIS A 121 7.12 -5.61 -12.98
CA HIS A 121 8.54 -5.75 -12.60
C HIS A 121 8.76 -5.51 -11.12
N LEU A 122 8.17 -4.45 -10.57
CA LEU A 122 8.28 -4.12 -9.16
C LEU A 122 7.59 -5.14 -8.26
N GLU A 123 6.55 -5.80 -8.73
CA GLU A 123 5.90 -6.87 -7.98
C GLU A 123 6.85 -8.02 -7.65
N ARG A 124 7.81 -8.30 -8.53
CA ARG A 124 8.80 -9.36 -8.33
C ARG A 124 10.02 -8.89 -7.55
N PHE A 125 10.33 -7.59 -7.63
CA PHE A 125 11.58 -7.03 -7.11
C PHE A 125 11.42 -6.32 -5.76
N ALA A 126 10.29 -5.64 -5.55
CA ALA A 126 10.02 -4.77 -4.42
C ALA A 126 8.53 -4.85 -4.02
N HIS A 127 8.08 -6.07 -3.70
CA HIS A 127 6.75 -6.31 -3.15
C HIS A 127 6.64 -5.68 -1.74
N GLU A 128 5.51 -5.04 -1.48
CA GLU A 128 5.15 -4.48 -0.18
C GLU A 128 3.88 -5.14 0.38
N PRO A 129 3.81 -5.34 1.71
CA PRO A 129 2.60 -5.81 2.37
C PRO A 129 1.38 -4.91 2.11
N ILE A 130 0.20 -5.51 1.96
CA ILE A 130 -1.06 -4.77 1.81
C ILE A 130 -1.75 -4.61 3.17
N ALA A 131 -2.06 -3.38 3.56
CA ALA A 131 -2.97 -3.10 4.69
C ALA A 131 -4.43 -2.90 4.23
N ASP A 132 -5.38 -3.15 5.14
CA ASP A 132 -6.82 -2.93 4.90
C ASP A 132 -7.11 -1.44 4.64
N GLN A 133 -7.43 -1.11 3.38
CA GLN A 133 -7.73 0.26 2.93
C GLN A 133 -8.93 0.87 3.70
N ASN A 134 -9.95 0.06 4.00
CA ASN A 134 -11.12 0.53 4.74
C ASN A 134 -10.78 0.75 6.22
N GLY A 135 -9.92 -0.11 6.78
CA GLY A 135 -9.34 0.05 8.11
C GLY A 135 -8.53 1.34 8.23
N VAL A 136 -7.63 1.61 7.27
CA VAL A 136 -6.83 2.84 7.22
C VAL A 136 -7.72 4.08 7.19
N ARG A 137 -8.73 4.10 6.31
CA ARG A 137 -9.63 5.26 6.20
C ARG A 137 -10.44 5.50 7.47
N ARG A 138 -11.04 4.44 8.03
CA ARG A 138 -11.78 4.54 9.30
C ARG A 138 -10.89 5.05 10.43
N LEU A 139 -9.67 4.53 10.53
CA LEU A 139 -8.73 4.94 11.56
C LEU A 139 -8.30 6.40 11.39
N LEU A 140 -8.12 6.87 10.15
CA LEU A 140 -7.82 8.28 9.86
C LEU A 140 -8.96 9.18 10.34
N ASP A 141 -10.21 8.86 10.00
CA ASP A 141 -11.38 9.62 10.42
C ASP A 141 -11.51 9.66 11.96
N GLU A 142 -11.32 8.52 12.64
CA GLU A 142 -11.29 8.44 14.11
C GLU A 142 -10.17 9.31 14.70
N THR A 143 -8.98 9.30 14.08
CA THR A 143 -7.82 10.08 14.53
C THR A 143 -8.06 11.58 14.39
N LEU A 144 -8.57 12.03 13.24
CA LEU A 144 -8.87 13.45 13.00
C LEU A 144 -9.96 13.97 13.94
N ALA A 145 -11.00 13.16 14.20
CA ALA A 145 -12.02 13.50 15.19
C ALA A 145 -11.43 13.64 16.60
N LEU A 146 -10.50 12.76 16.97
CA LEU A 146 -9.82 12.81 18.27
C LEU A 146 -8.87 14.02 18.38
N ILE A 147 -8.14 14.37 17.31
CA ILE A 147 -7.33 15.60 17.24
C ILE A 147 -8.20 16.81 17.54
N SER A 148 -9.35 16.93 16.88
CA SER A 148 -10.29 18.03 17.10
C SER A 148 -10.80 18.08 18.55
N ALA A 149 -11.15 16.93 19.13
CA ALA A 149 -11.62 16.87 20.52
C ALA A 149 -10.52 17.27 21.52
N VAL A 150 -9.29 16.79 21.34
CA VAL A 150 -8.16 17.12 22.22
C VAL A 150 -7.78 18.60 22.08
N ALA A 151 -7.75 19.14 20.86
CA ALA A 151 -7.40 20.54 20.60
C ALA A 151 -8.36 21.52 21.28
N ASN A 152 -9.65 21.19 21.32
CA ASN A 152 -10.70 22.01 21.94
C ASN A 152 -10.95 21.70 23.42
N SER A 153 -10.15 20.80 24.02
CA SER A 153 -10.30 20.42 25.42
C SER A 153 -9.62 21.39 26.39
N GLY A 154 -10.11 21.39 27.63
CA GLY A 154 -9.55 22.16 28.75
C GLY A 154 -8.42 21.45 29.52
N ILE A 155 -7.83 20.38 28.97
CA ILE A 155 -6.74 19.66 29.64
C ILE A 155 -5.46 20.51 29.69
N ASP A 156 -4.54 20.11 30.56
CA ASP A 156 -3.23 20.75 30.69
C ASP A 156 -2.53 20.96 29.33
N ALA A 157 -1.86 22.11 29.17
CA ALA A 157 -1.29 22.52 27.90
C ALA A 157 -0.19 21.56 27.41
N PHE A 158 0.64 21.08 28.32
CA PHE A 158 1.71 20.14 28.00
C PHE A 158 1.13 18.77 27.64
N LEU A 159 0.14 18.29 28.39
CA LEU A 159 -0.58 17.06 28.07
C LEU A 159 -1.27 17.16 26.69
N ARG A 160 -1.93 18.27 26.40
CA ARG A 160 -2.58 18.53 25.11
C ARG A 160 -1.56 18.49 23.97
N GLU A 161 -0.42 19.17 24.10
CA GLU A 161 0.65 19.13 23.10
C GLU A 161 1.14 17.70 22.86
N TYR A 162 1.38 16.94 23.94
CA TYR A 162 1.84 15.56 23.87
C TYR A 162 0.87 14.64 23.12
N LEU A 163 -0.43 14.73 23.43
CA LEU A 163 -1.47 13.92 22.79
C LEU A 163 -1.65 14.32 21.32
N LEU A 164 -1.72 15.62 21.03
CA LEU A 164 -1.87 16.12 19.66
C LEU A 164 -0.71 15.71 18.77
N ARG A 165 0.53 15.74 19.28
CA ARG A 165 1.69 15.31 18.50
C ARG A 165 1.62 13.82 18.15
N HIS A 166 1.25 12.95 19.10
CA HIS A 166 1.07 11.53 18.81
C HIS A 166 -0.02 11.29 17.77
N LEU A 167 -1.16 11.95 17.93
CA LEU A 167 -2.27 11.82 16.99
C LEU A 167 -1.91 12.34 15.59
N GLN A 168 -1.14 13.42 15.50
CA GLN A 168 -0.67 13.94 14.22
C GLN A 168 0.27 12.96 13.51
N ILE A 169 1.19 12.31 14.24
CA ILE A 169 2.06 11.26 13.67
C ILE A 169 1.21 10.14 13.04
N VAL A 170 0.17 9.69 13.76
CA VAL A 170 -0.73 8.64 13.25
C VAL A 170 -1.53 9.13 12.04
N ALA A 171 -2.12 10.33 12.12
CA ALA A 171 -2.88 10.91 11.01
C ALA A 171 -2.02 11.06 9.76
N ASP A 172 -0.77 11.52 9.91
CA ASP A 172 0.18 11.68 8.81
C ASP A 172 0.53 10.35 8.15
N ALA A 173 0.76 9.30 8.94
CA ALA A 173 1.06 7.97 8.44
C ALA A 173 -0.12 7.37 7.66
N LEU A 174 -1.34 7.51 8.20
CA LEU A 174 -2.56 7.00 7.55
C LEU A 174 -2.89 7.79 6.28
N PHE A 175 -2.65 9.10 6.28
CA PHE A 175 -2.82 9.95 5.12
C PHE A 175 -1.83 9.60 4.00
N ASP A 176 -0.55 9.46 4.34
CA ASP A 176 0.51 9.19 3.37
C ASP A 176 0.51 7.75 2.84
N PHE A 177 -0.16 6.81 3.52
CA PHE A 177 -0.25 5.40 3.13
C PHE A 177 -0.66 5.20 1.67
N ARG A 178 -1.57 6.03 1.16
CA ARG A 178 -2.06 5.89 -0.21
C ARG A 178 -0.98 6.09 -1.27
N THR A 179 0.06 6.86 -0.96
CA THR A 179 1.20 7.10 -1.87
C THR A 179 2.41 6.28 -1.47
N LYS A 180 2.77 6.28 -0.20
CA LYS A 180 4.00 5.66 0.32
C LYS A 180 3.84 4.18 0.69
N GLY A 181 2.62 3.63 0.57
CA GLY A 181 2.35 2.24 0.89
C GLY A 181 2.64 1.89 2.35
N PHE A 182 2.98 0.62 2.58
CA PHE A 182 3.19 0.07 3.92
C PHE A 182 4.26 0.83 4.72
N GLU A 183 5.28 1.36 4.04
CA GLU A 183 6.36 2.10 4.67
C GLU A 183 5.85 3.29 5.51
N ALA A 184 4.82 4.01 5.06
CA ALA A 184 4.24 5.12 5.84
C ALA A 184 3.65 4.65 7.17
N LEU A 185 2.95 3.51 7.19
CA LEU A 185 2.37 2.96 8.43
C LEU A 185 3.47 2.52 9.40
N TRP A 186 4.48 1.82 8.88
CA TRP A 186 5.62 1.36 9.66
C TRP A 186 6.42 2.52 10.27
N ASN A 187 6.73 3.54 9.46
CA ASN A 187 7.45 4.73 9.91
C ASN A 187 6.63 5.55 10.91
N GLY A 188 5.30 5.65 10.72
CA GLY A 188 4.39 6.26 11.68
C GLY A 188 4.45 5.58 13.04
N LEU A 189 4.29 4.24 13.06
CA LEU A 189 4.35 3.45 14.28
C LEU A 189 5.71 3.56 14.97
N SER A 190 6.80 3.46 14.20
CA SER A 190 8.17 3.59 14.72
C SER A 190 8.40 4.98 15.34
N THR A 191 7.88 6.03 14.69
CA THR A 191 7.94 7.41 15.20
C THR A 191 7.12 7.57 16.47
N CYS A 192 5.93 6.96 16.57
CA CYS A 192 5.14 6.96 17.81
C CYS A 192 5.93 6.34 18.97
N ASN A 193 6.53 5.15 18.76
CA ASN A 193 7.32 4.47 19.79
C ASN A 193 8.55 5.29 20.20
N GLY A 194 9.26 5.90 19.24
CA GLY A 194 10.40 6.76 19.50
C GLY A 194 10.02 8.04 20.27
N HIS A 195 8.88 8.64 19.91
CA HIS A 195 8.38 9.84 20.59
C HIS A 195 7.91 9.55 22.02
N GLU A 196 7.29 8.38 22.27
CA GLU A 196 6.98 7.94 23.63
C GLU A 196 8.24 7.76 24.48
N ALA A 197 9.27 7.10 23.95
CA ALA A 197 10.54 6.91 24.64
C ALA A 197 11.22 8.25 24.97
N ALA A 198 11.22 9.20 24.03
CA ALA A 198 11.78 10.53 24.22
C ALA A 198 11.00 11.37 25.24
N ALA A 199 9.67 11.22 25.31
CA ALA A 199 8.86 11.97 26.27
C ALA A 199 9.10 11.54 27.72
N LYS A 200 9.35 10.25 27.97
CA LYS A 200 9.63 9.71 29.32
C LYS A 200 10.87 10.31 29.98
N VAL A 201 11.82 10.83 29.18
CA VAL A 201 13.05 11.47 29.69
C VAL A 201 12.97 13.00 29.72
N ARG A 202 11.84 13.60 29.28
CA ARG A 202 11.65 15.05 29.23
C ARG A 202 11.22 15.57 30.61
N VAL A 203 11.89 16.61 31.09
CA VAL A 203 11.54 17.30 32.35
C VAL A 203 10.09 17.81 32.26
N GLY A 204 9.28 17.49 33.27
CA GLY A 204 7.88 17.88 33.35
C GLY A 204 6.88 16.91 32.71
N PHE A 205 7.34 15.79 32.15
CA PHE A 205 6.44 14.71 31.74
C PHE A 205 5.96 13.92 32.98
N ASP A 206 4.66 13.95 33.25
CA ASP A 206 4.00 13.13 34.26
C ASP A 206 3.23 11.99 33.57
N PRO A 207 3.74 10.75 33.58
CA PRO A 207 3.06 9.59 32.99
C PRO A 207 1.69 9.33 33.62
N GLU A 208 1.51 9.62 34.92
CA GLU A 208 0.23 9.40 35.58
C GLU A 208 -0.82 10.40 35.12
N ALA A 209 -0.45 11.66 34.92
CA ALA A 209 -1.36 12.67 34.37
C ALA A 209 -1.83 12.29 32.96
N VAL A 210 -0.94 11.72 32.14
CA VAL A 210 -1.30 11.17 30.83
C VAL A 210 -2.29 10.03 30.98
N GLN A 211 -2.00 9.04 31.82
CA GLN A 211 -2.87 7.87 32.00
C GLN A 211 -4.23 8.19 32.61
N LYS A 212 -4.31 9.21 33.48
CA LYS A 212 -5.56 9.68 34.10
C LYS A 212 -6.39 10.56 33.16
N SER A 213 -5.85 10.96 32.00
CA SER A 213 -6.58 11.73 30.99
C SER A 213 -7.75 10.93 30.42
N GLU A 214 -8.91 11.56 30.28
CA GLU A 214 -10.07 10.97 29.60
C GLU A 214 -9.79 10.63 28.13
N PHE A 215 -8.81 11.29 27.50
CA PHE A 215 -8.44 11.08 26.10
C PHE A 215 -7.46 9.93 25.91
N TRP A 216 -6.71 9.54 26.94
CA TRP A 216 -5.65 8.55 26.82
C TRP A 216 -6.13 7.19 26.30
N PRO A 217 -7.26 6.61 26.79
CA PRO A 217 -7.78 5.37 26.22
C PRO A 217 -8.09 5.46 24.73
N ARG A 218 -8.54 6.64 24.26
CA ARG A 218 -8.85 6.88 22.84
C ARG A 218 -7.58 7.02 22.00
N VAL A 219 -6.54 7.66 22.53
CA VAL A 219 -5.21 7.72 21.88
C VAL A 219 -4.61 6.32 21.77
N VAL A 220 -4.64 5.53 22.85
CA VAL A 220 -4.17 4.15 22.85
C VAL A 220 -4.93 3.31 21.83
N LYS A 221 -6.26 3.47 21.72
CA LYS A 221 -7.07 2.79 20.69
C LYS A 221 -6.59 3.10 19.28
N VAL A 222 -6.32 4.37 18.97
CA VAL A 222 -5.85 4.79 17.65
C VAL A 222 -4.46 4.22 17.33
N VAL A 223 -3.53 4.29 18.28
CA VAL A 223 -2.18 3.72 18.12
C VAL A 223 -2.24 2.20 17.97
N ALA A 224 -3.06 1.52 18.78
CA ALA A 224 -3.28 0.08 18.66
C ALA A 224 -3.91 -0.29 17.31
N GLY A 225 -4.82 0.54 16.79
CA GLY A 225 -5.36 0.38 15.43
C GLY A 225 -4.27 0.41 14.36
N LEU A 226 -3.30 1.33 14.48
CA LEU A 226 -2.16 1.39 13.58
C LEU A 226 -1.28 0.13 13.70
N VAL A 227 -1.03 -0.37 14.91
CA VAL A 227 -0.33 -1.64 15.14
C VAL A 227 -1.04 -2.80 14.46
N VAL A 228 -2.36 -2.89 14.58
CA VAL A 228 -3.15 -3.97 13.95
C VAL A 228 -3.07 -3.91 12.43
N LEU A 229 -3.08 -2.71 11.83
CA LEU A 229 -2.89 -2.56 10.39
C LEU A 229 -1.51 -3.04 9.92
N VAL A 230 -0.46 -2.71 10.70
CA VAL A 230 0.91 -3.11 10.41
C VAL A 230 1.10 -4.62 10.55
N ASP A 231 0.73 -5.21 11.69
CA ASP A 231 0.83 -6.65 11.96
C ASP A 231 -0.05 -7.45 10.99
N GLY A 232 -1.26 -6.98 10.70
CA GLY A 232 -2.16 -7.58 9.73
C GLY A 232 -1.54 -7.66 8.34
N ALA A 233 -0.94 -6.57 7.86
CA ALA A 233 -0.27 -6.54 6.55
C ALA A 233 0.90 -7.53 6.50
N GLN A 234 1.76 -7.54 7.52
CA GLN A 234 2.90 -8.46 7.61
C GLN A 234 2.48 -9.93 7.67
N ARG A 235 1.41 -10.26 8.40
CA ARG A 235 0.90 -11.64 8.47
C ARG A 235 0.31 -12.12 7.15
N ILE A 236 -0.42 -11.26 6.44
CA ILE A 236 -0.96 -11.60 5.12
C ILE A 236 0.18 -11.93 4.17
N ASP A 237 1.21 -11.08 4.15
CA ASP A 237 2.41 -11.28 3.33
C ASP A 237 3.11 -12.61 3.65
N TYR A 238 3.34 -12.87 4.95
CA TYR A 238 3.92 -14.14 5.42
C TYR A 238 3.10 -15.37 4.98
N VAL A 239 1.78 -15.32 5.08
CA VAL A 239 0.90 -16.43 4.65
C VAL A 239 0.96 -16.63 3.14
N LEU A 240 1.04 -15.56 2.34
CA LEU A 240 1.18 -15.65 0.89
C LEU A 240 2.50 -16.30 0.49
N GLU A 241 3.62 -15.90 1.12
CA GLU A 241 4.94 -16.50 0.88
C GLU A 241 4.94 -18.01 1.20
N LYS A 242 4.38 -18.38 2.36
CA LYS A 242 4.26 -19.80 2.76
C LYS A 242 3.30 -20.58 1.88
N GLY A 243 2.19 -19.98 1.46
CA GLY A 243 1.23 -20.58 0.54
C GLY A 243 1.83 -20.86 -0.84
N GLN A 244 2.63 -19.93 -1.38
CA GLN A 244 3.36 -20.13 -2.64
C GLN A 244 4.39 -21.25 -2.53
N THR A 245 5.11 -21.33 -1.41
CA THR A 245 6.06 -22.42 -1.13
C THR A 245 5.37 -23.77 -1.08
N ILE A 246 4.22 -23.87 -0.39
CA ILE A 246 3.44 -25.11 -0.33
C ILE A 246 2.89 -25.48 -1.70
N HIS A 247 2.36 -24.51 -2.46
CA HIS A 247 1.92 -24.75 -3.83
C HIS A 247 3.06 -25.26 -4.71
N ALA A 248 4.23 -24.61 -4.68
CA ALA A 248 5.41 -25.04 -5.44
C ALA A 248 5.79 -26.50 -5.12
N LEU A 249 5.85 -26.87 -3.83
CA LEU A 249 6.11 -28.24 -3.38
C LEU A 249 5.03 -29.24 -3.86
N LEU A 250 3.76 -28.83 -3.92
CA LEU A 250 2.65 -29.65 -4.41
C LEU A 250 2.64 -29.80 -5.95
N THR A 251 3.08 -28.79 -6.69
CA THR A 251 3.25 -28.89 -8.16
C THR A 251 4.52 -29.64 -8.55
N ASP A 252 5.61 -29.52 -7.78
CA ASP A 252 6.86 -30.24 -8.02
C ASP A 252 6.76 -31.74 -7.66
N SER A 253 5.79 -32.12 -6.82
CA SER A 253 5.53 -33.53 -6.47
C SER A 253 4.91 -34.36 -7.61
N HIS A 254 4.60 -33.75 -8.76
CA HIS A 254 4.32 -34.51 -9.99
C HIS A 254 5.54 -35.26 -10.55
N LEU A 255 6.77 -34.96 -10.08
CA LEU A 255 7.97 -35.76 -10.38
C LEU A 255 8.10 -37.04 -9.53
N LEU A 256 7.30 -37.20 -8.48
CA LEU A 256 7.28 -38.42 -7.64
C LEU A 256 6.20 -39.44 -8.06
N ALA A 257 5.34 -39.09 -9.03
CA ALA A 257 4.35 -40.01 -9.59
C ALA A 257 4.93 -40.98 -10.65
N GLY A 258 6.26 -40.95 -10.89
CA GLY A 258 6.95 -41.83 -11.84
C GLY A 258 7.61 -43.07 -11.22
N VAL A 259 7.42 -43.35 -9.92
CA VAL A 259 8.04 -44.50 -9.24
C VAL A 259 7.00 -45.33 -8.48
N VAL A 260 5.90 -45.68 -9.15
CA VAL A 260 5.12 -46.86 -8.78
C VAL A 260 5.15 -47.80 -9.96
N ASP A 261 6.09 -48.75 -9.84
CA ASP A 261 6.33 -49.88 -10.71
C ASP A 261 5.07 -50.78 -10.74
N GLU A 262 4.23 -50.67 -11.76
CA GLU A 262 3.10 -51.59 -12.02
C GLU A 262 3.57 -52.94 -12.59
N ASN A 263 4.69 -53.47 -12.09
CA ASN A 263 5.19 -54.77 -12.51
C ASN A 263 5.71 -55.61 -11.34
N SER A 264 4.88 -55.75 -10.30
CA SER A 264 5.00 -56.93 -9.44
C SER A 264 3.64 -57.27 -8.83
N LEU A 265 3.25 -58.54 -8.97
CA LEU A 265 2.12 -59.25 -8.33
C LEU A 265 0.95 -59.60 -9.26
N ALA A 266 1.10 -60.71 -9.98
CA ALA A 266 0.00 -61.66 -10.16
C ALA A 266 0.52 -63.08 -9.86
N PRO A 267 -0.13 -63.84 -8.95
CA PRO A 267 0.30 -65.18 -8.55
C PRO A 267 -0.30 -66.29 -9.45
N ASP A 268 0.38 -67.43 -9.45
CA ASP A 268 -0.05 -68.74 -9.91
C ASP A 268 -1.49 -69.11 -9.49
N ALA A 269 -2.27 -69.65 -10.43
CA ALA A 269 -3.24 -70.73 -10.17
C ALA A 269 -3.60 -71.45 -11.48
N ALA A 270 -3.45 -72.77 -11.45
CA ALA A 270 -3.77 -73.73 -12.51
C ALA A 270 -5.21 -74.26 -12.42
N GLU A 271 -5.62 -74.98 -13.48
CA GLU A 271 -6.78 -75.88 -13.73
C GLU A 271 -7.53 -75.41 -14.99
N GLY A 272 -7.89 -76.18 -16.02
CA GLY A 272 -7.93 -77.61 -16.33
C GLY A 272 -8.91 -77.80 -17.52
N GLU A 273 -8.84 -78.95 -18.21
CA GLU A 273 -9.84 -79.51 -19.18
C GLU A 273 -9.72 -79.23 -20.71
N SER A 274 -8.92 -80.07 -21.38
CA SER A 274 -9.29 -81.14 -22.33
C SER A 274 -10.59 -81.08 -23.20
N ASN A 275 -10.38 -81.31 -24.51
CA ASN A 275 -11.18 -81.96 -25.59
C ASN A 275 -11.70 -81.02 -26.70
N GLY A 276 -11.54 -81.31 -27.99
CA GLY A 276 -11.03 -82.50 -28.69
C GLY A 276 -10.87 -82.24 -30.20
N ALA A 277 -10.07 -83.10 -30.84
CA ALA A 277 -9.80 -83.19 -32.28
C ALA A 277 -10.62 -84.39 -32.87
N PRO A 278 -10.62 -84.71 -34.18
CA PRO A 278 -9.74 -84.28 -35.28
C PRO A 278 -10.41 -83.59 -36.47
#